data_AF-A0A3D0QYA8-F1
#
_entry.id   AF-A0A3D0QYA8-F1
#
_cell.length_a   1.000
_cell.length_b   1.000
_cell.length_c   1.000
_cell.angle_alpha   90.00
_cell.angle_beta   90.00
_cell.angle_gamma   90.00
#
_symmetry.space_group_name_H-M   'P 1'
#
loop_
_entity.id
_entity.type
_entity.pdbx_description
1 polymer ?
#
loop_
_entity_poly.entity_id
_entity_poly.type
_entity_poly.pdbx_seq_one_letter_code
_entity_poly.pdbx_strand_id
1 'polypeptide(L)'
;MTLGDITALVALGIVEELPPAPCPRPDPPRPEPPPDVGERQQMLTTALTDTGAPVTEEDRDAVADVARMDPDTVQAVTRWIERGRPPA
;
A
#
# COMPACT_ATOMS: atom_id res chain seq x y z
N MET A 1 34.23 18.78 -6.93
CA MET A 1 32.90 19.12 -7.47
C MET A 1 32.27 20.10 -6.49
N THR A 2 32.39 21.39 -6.77
CA THR A 2 31.84 22.46 -5.92
C THR A 2 30.43 22.81 -6.40
N LEU A 3 29.64 23.52 -5.60
CA LEU A 3 28.28 23.94 -5.97
C LEU A 3 28.23 24.67 -7.34
N GLY A 4 29.34 25.33 -7.74
CA GLY A 4 29.48 25.96 -9.06
C GLY A 4 29.56 24.99 -10.25
N ASP A 5 30.06 23.76 -10.07
CA ASP A 5 30.02 22.72 -11.11
C ASP A 5 28.56 22.34 -11.45
N ILE A 6 27.71 22.23 -10.42
CA ILE A 6 26.31 21.81 -10.58
C ILE A 6 25.53 22.91 -11.31
N THR A 7 25.72 24.18 -10.94
CA THR A 7 25.09 25.31 -11.63
C THR A 7 25.53 25.42 -13.09
N ALA A 8 26.81 25.14 -13.39
CA ALA A 8 27.30 25.13 -14.77
C ALA A 8 26.68 24.00 -15.60
N LEU A 9 26.43 22.82 -15.00
CA LEU A 9 25.76 21.70 -15.66
C LEU A 9 24.28 21.99 -15.96
N VAL A 10 23.57 22.69 -15.07
CA VAL A 10 22.19 23.16 -15.32
C VAL A 10 22.17 24.24 -16.41
N ALA A 11 23.10 25.19 -16.38
CA ALA A 11 23.18 26.27 -17.39
C ALA A 11 23.57 25.76 -18.79
N LEU A 12 24.35 24.68 -18.87
CA LEU A 12 24.68 23.98 -20.12
C LEU A 12 23.57 23.05 -20.61
N GLY A 13 22.45 22.93 -19.88
CA GLY A 13 21.32 22.06 -20.23
C GLY A 13 21.61 20.56 -20.11
N ILE A 14 22.65 20.18 -19.36
CA ILE A 14 23.02 18.77 -19.14
C ILE A 14 22.13 18.14 -18.05
N VAL A 15 21.65 18.96 -17.11
CA VAL A 15 20.68 18.56 -16.09
C VAL A 15 19.45 19.43 -16.28
N GLU A 16 18.36 18.85 -16.79
CA GLU A 16 17.04 19.45 -16.74
C GLU A 16 16.61 19.47 -15.28
N GLU A 17 16.35 20.66 -14.71
CA GLU A 17 15.76 20.74 -13.38
C GLU A 17 14.37 20.10 -13.48
N LEU A 18 14.23 18.89 -12.93
CA LEU A 18 12.96 18.18 -12.95
C LEU A 18 11.94 19.08 -12.24
N PRO A 19 10.83 19.48 -12.90
CA PRO A 19 9.86 20.36 -12.27
C PRO A 19 9.39 19.73 -10.95
N PRO A 20 9.08 20.53 -9.92
CA PRO A 20 8.56 20.00 -8.67
C PRO A 20 7.38 19.09 -9.00
N ALA A 21 7.47 17.83 -8.55
CA ALA A 21 6.45 16.84 -8.85
C ALA A 21 5.08 17.44 -8.54
N PRO A 22 4.09 17.34 -9.45
CA PRO A 22 2.75 17.79 -9.14
C PRO A 22 2.32 17.08 -7.85
N CYS A 23 1.72 17.84 -6.91
CA CYS A 23 1.21 17.28 -5.67
C CYS A 23 0.43 15.98 -5.98
N PRO A 24 0.63 14.89 -5.23
CA PRO A 24 -0.18 13.69 -5.41
C PRO A 24 -1.65 14.12 -5.33
N ARG A 25 -2.39 13.89 -6.42
CA ARG A 25 -3.83 14.18 -6.41
C ARG A 25 -4.43 13.34 -5.28
N PRO A 26 -5.36 13.90 -4.48
CA PRO A 26 -6.15 13.08 -3.57
C PRO A 26 -6.76 11.93 -4.39
N ASP A 27 -6.49 10.70 -3.98
CA ASP A 27 -7.13 9.53 -4.59
C ASP A 27 -8.65 9.74 -4.50
N PRO A 28 -9.42 9.59 -5.60
CA PRO A 28 -10.86 9.64 -5.50
C PRO A 28 -11.31 8.64 -4.42
N PRO A 29 -12.32 8.96 -3.59
CA PRO A 29 -12.77 8.04 -2.56
C PRO A 29 -13.09 6.69 -3.21
N ARG A 30 -12.29 5.68 -2.88
CA ARG A 30 -12.48 4.30 -3.36
C ARG A 30 -13.94 3.94 -3.05
N PRO A 31 -14.72 3.47 -4.05
CA PRO A 31 -16.12 3.13 -3.81
C PRO A 31 -16.21 2.18 -2.61
N GLU A 32 -17.08 2.54 -1.66
CA GLU A 32 -17.27 1.76 -0.45
C GLU A 32 -17.70 0.35 -0.86
N PRO A 33 -16.95 -0.70 -0.47
CA PRO A 33 -17.38 -2.05 -0.74
C PRO A 33 -18.73 -2.32 -0.08
N PRO A 34 -19.54 -3.26 -0.61
CA PRO A 34 -20.77 -3.67 0.06
C PRO A 34 -20.45 -4.08 1.52
N PRO A 35 -21.39 -3.91 2.46
CA PRO A 35 -21.13 -4.02 3.90
C PRO A 35 -20.42 -5.33 4.27
N ASP A 36 -20.84 -6.46 3.69
CA ASP A 36 -20.18 -7.76 3.89
C ASP A 36 -18.71 -7.78 3.46
N VAL A 37 -18.33 -7.07 2.40
CA VAL A 37 -16.95 -6.99 1.90
C VAL A 37 -16.13 -6.05 2.80
N GLY A 38 -16.74 -4.98 3.32
CA GLY A 38 -16.08 -4.08 4.29
C GLY A 38 -15.73 -4.78 5.61
N GLU A 39 -16.62 -5.63 6.12
CA GLU A 39 -16.34 -6.46 7.31
C GLU A 39 -15.21 -7.46 7.06
N ARG A 40 -15.24 -8.16 5.91
CA ARG A 40 -14.19 -9.09 5.49
C ARG A 40 -12.83 -8.42 5.33
N GLN A 41 -12.81 -7.22 4.74
CA GLN A 41 -11.59 -6.42 4.54
C GLN A 41 -10.99 -5.97 5.86
N GLN A 42 -11.82 -5.55 6.82
CA GLN A 42 -11.37 -5.20 8.17
C GLN A 42 -10.80 -6.42 8.88
N MET A 43 -11.47 -7.58 8.80
CA MET A 43 -11.01 -8.82 9.44
C MET A 43 -9.62 -9.24 8.94
N LEU A 44 -9.39 -9.18 7.62
CA LEU A 44 -8.08 -9.45 7.01
C LEU A 44 -7.04 -8.40 7.39
N THR A 45 -7.40 -7.12 7.40
CA THR A 45 -6.51 -6.02 7.79
C THR A 45 -6.06 -6.15 9.25
N THR A 46 -6.98 -6.50 10.15
CA THR A 46 -6.69 -6.76 11.56
C THR A 46 -5.75 -7.96 11.70
N ALA A 47 -6.03 -9.07 11.01
CA ALA A 47 -5.18 -10.25 11.06
C ALA A 47 -3.76 -9.94 10.55
N LEU A 48 -3.63 -9.17 9.47
CA LEU A 48 -2.34 -8.76 8.92
C LEU A 48 -1.58 -7.86 9.91
N THR A 49 -2.27 -6.92 10.55
CA THR A 49 -1.69 -6.01 11.55
C THR A 49 -1.24 -6.76 12.81
N ASP A 50 -1.97 -7.80 13.23
CA ASP A 50 -1.63 -8.62 14.41
C ASP A 50 -0.32 -9.39 14.23
N THR A 51 0.08 -9.68 12.99
CA THR A 51 1.38 -10.32 12.71
C THR A 51 2.59 -9.48 13.09
N GLY A 52 2.39 -8.17 13.32
CA GLY A 52 3.48 -7.22 13.63
C GLY A 52 4.32 -6.83 12.42
N ALA A 53 3.98 -7.30 11.22
CA ALA A 53 4.61 -6.89 9.97
C ALA A 53 4.08 -5.52 9.51
N PRO A 54 4.92 -4.69 8.86
CA PRO A 54 4.47 -3.44 8.27
C PRO A 54 3.49 -3.71 7.12
N VAL A 55 2.26 -3.21 7.25
CA VAL A 55 1.24 -3.30 6.19
C VAL A 55 1.55 -2.30 5.08
N THR A 56 1.91 -2.80 3.90
CA THR A 56 2.19 -1.98 2.73
C THR A 56 0.91 -1.60 1.98
N GLU A 57 1.02 -0.70 1.00
CA GLU A 57 -0.11 -0.39 0.11
C GLU A 57 -0.51 -1.60 -0.76
N GLU A 58 0.48 -2.41 -1.15
CA GLU A 58 0.28 -3.66 -1.89
C GLU A 58 -0.53 -4.68 -1.08
N ASP A 59 -0.25 -4.77 0.23
CA ASP A 59 -1.04 -5.59 1.16
C ASP A 59 -2.50 -5.12 1.27
N ARG A 60 -2.73 -3.79 1.32
CA ARG A 60 -4.10 -3.25 1.37
C ARG A 60 -4.88 -3.57 0.11
N ASP A 61 -4.22 -3.56 -1.04
CA ASP A 61 -4.87 -3.90 -2.30
C ASP A 61 -5.17 -5.40 -2.38
N ALA A 62 -4.23 -6.26 -1.97
CA ALA A 62 -4.45 -7.70 -1.85
C ALA A 62 -5.60 -8.01 -0.88
N VAL A 63 -5.67 -7.35 0.27
CA VAL A 63 -6.77 -7.50 1.23
C VAL A 63 -8.11 -7.06 0.62
N ALA A 64 -8.13 -5.99 -0.18
CA ALA A 64 -9.34 -5.56 -0.88
C ALA A 64 -9.79 -6.58 -1.95
N ASP A 65 -8.85 -7.24 -2.63
CA ASP A 65 -9.16 -8.29 -3.61
C ASP A 65 -9.70 -9.56 -2.93
N VAL A 66 -9.02 -10.04 -1.88
CA VAL A 66 -9.46 -11.20 -1.10
C VAL A 66 -10.81 -10.95 -0.44
N ALA A 67 -11.07 -9.74 0.06
CA ALA A 67 -12.35 -9.40 0.68
C ALA A 67 -13.55 -9.53 -0.28
N ARG A 68 -13.34 -9.44 -1.60
CA ARG A 68 -14.37 -9.64 -2.63
C ARG A 68 -14.64 -11.12 -2.93
N MET A 69 -13.74 -12.03 -2.54
CA MET A 69 -13.90 -13.47 -2.70
C MET A 69 -14.95 -14.04 -1.75
N ASP A 70 -15.30 -15.31 -1.91
CA ASP A 70 -16.22 -16.02 -1.02
C ASP A 70 -15.76 -15.98 0.46
N PRO A 71 -16.71 -15.93 1.42
CA PRO A 71 -16.41 -15.80 2.83
C PRO A 71 -15.56 -16.95 3.39
N ASP A 72 -15.69 -18.15 2.83
CA ASP A 72 -14.87 -19.31 3.20
C ASP A 72 -13.39 -19.09 2.84
N THR A 73 -13.12 -18.51 1.66
CA THR A 73 -11.76 -18.14 1.24
C THR A 73 -11.18 -17.07 2.15
N VAL A 74 -11.95 -16.03 2.47
CA VAL A 74 -11.51 -14.99 3.41
C VAL A 74 -11.14 -15.59 4.76
N GLN A 75 -11.99 -16.46 5.30
CA GLN A 75 -11.73 -17.10 6.59
C GLN A 75 -10.50 -18.01 6.56
N ALA A 76 -10.29 -18.76 5.47
CA ALA A 76 -9.12 -19.59 5.28
C ALA A 76 -7.82 -18.76 5.24
N VAL A 77 -7.84 -17.62 4.54
CA VAL A 77 -6.71 -16.68 4.46
C VAL A 77 -6.44 -16.04 5.82
N THR A 78 -7.46 -15.54 6.52
CA THR A 78 -7.32 -15.02 7.89
C THR A 78 -6.63 -16.04 8.80
N ARG A 79 -7.10 -17.29 8.79
CA ARG A 79 -6.52 -18.36 9.60
C ARG A 79 -5.09 -18.74 9.18
N TRP A 80 -4.73 -18.51 7.92
CA TRP A 80 -3.37 -18.73 7.43
C TRP A 80 -2.43 -17.63 7.93
N ILE A 81 -2.85 -16.37 7.88
CA ILE A 81 -2.12 -15.22 8.41
C ILE A 81 -1.85 -15.41 9.92
N GLU A 82 -2.87 -15.79 10.68
CA GLU A 82 -2.74 -16.04 12.13
C GLU A 82 -1.79 -17.20 12.45
N ARG A 83 -1.73 -18.22 11.58
CA ARG A 83 -0.83 -19.38 11.74
C ARG A 83 0.62 -19.10 11.35
N GLY A 84 0.87 -18.10 10.50
CA GLY A 84 2.21 -17.66 10.14
C GLY A 84 2.95 -16.96 11.29
N ARG A 85 2.26 -16.66 12.40
CA ARG A 85 2.85 -16.07 13.59
C ARG A 85 3.87 -17.02 14.23
N PRO A 86 5.15 -16.61 14.38
CA PRO A 86 6.09 -17.37 15.20
C PRO A 86 5.60 -17.39 16.66
N PRO A 87 5.70 -18.53 17.38
CA PRO A 87 5.37 -18.55 18.81
C PRO A 87 6.24 -17.54 19.55
N ALA A 88 5.61 -16.72 20.40
CA ALA A 88 6.26 -15.74 21.25
C ALA A 88 7.13 -16.39 22.33
#